data_AF-A0A1I1ZI48-F1
#
_entry.id   AF-A0A1I1ZI48-F1
#
_cell.length_a   1.000
_cell.length_b   1.000
_cell.length_c   1.000
_cell.angle_alpha   90.00
_cell.angle_beta   90.00
_cell.angle_gamma   90.00
#
_symmetry.space_group_name_H-M   'P 1'
#
loop_
_entity.id
_entity.type
_entity.pdbx_description
1 polymer ?
#
loop_
_entity_poly.entity_id
_entity_poly.type
_entity_poly.pdbx_seq_one_letter_code
_entity_poly.pdbx_strand_id
1 'polypeptide(L)' 'MFNARGAMSHGLDEVIPGEVVTDDGQTQDALLRLKNALVTFKGYGSEMKAHFANGQLSKDDHAIAHVLHINNHLEEFRMV' A
#
# COMPACT_ATOMS: atom_id res chain seq x y z
N MET A 1 -1.96 15.02 -7.42
CA MET A 1 -1.04 14.38 -8.41
C MET A 1 0.06 13.65 -7.65
N PHE A 2 0.07 12.31 -7.67
CA PHE A 2 1.19 11.49 -7.16
C PHE A 2 2.51 11.75 -7.92
N ASN A 3 2.38 12.25 -9.14
CA ASN A 3 3.45 12.56 -10.09
C ASN A 3 4.41 13.69 -9.65
N ALA A 4 4.23 14.30 -8.47
CA ALA A 4 5.02 15.46 -8.05
C ALA A 4 6.12 15.15 -7.02
N ARG A 5 6.16 13.96 -6.40
CA ARG A 5 7.19 13.64 -5.39
C ARG A 5 7.88 12.29 -5.55
N GLY A 6 7.29 11.33 -6.27
CA GLY A 6 7.90 9.99 -6.44
C GLY A 6 8.12 9.21 -5.13
N ALA A 7 7.79 9.79 -3.98
CA ALA A 7 8.00 9.27 -2.65
C ALA A 7 6.81 9.67 -1.77
N MET A 8 6.35 8.74 -0.94
CA MET A 8 5.39 9.04 0.11
C MET A 8 6.13 9.58 1.34
N SER A 9 5.60 10.63 1.94
CA SER A 9 6.17 11.30 3.12
C SER A 9 5.28 11.01 4.33
N HIS A 10 5.24 9.74 4.76
CA HIS A 10 4.72 9.33 6.07
C HIS A 10 5.63 8.25 6.65
N GLY A 11 5.59 8.06 7.96
CA GLY A 11 6.37 7.00 8.61
C GLY A 11 5.95 5.65 8.07
N LEU A 12 6.92 4.81 7.68
CA LEU A 12 6.65 3.44 7.22
C LEU A 12 6.12 2.52 8.33
N ASP A 13 6.21 2.98 9.58
CA ASP A 13 5.70 2.36 10.80
C ASP A 13 4.38 2.97 11.29
N GLU A 14 3.87 4.00 10.60
CA GLU A 14 2.65 4.69 11.01
C GLU A 14 1.42 3.82 10.69
N VAL A 15 0.59 3.59 11.71
CA VAL A 15 -0.62 2.78 11.56
C VAL A 15 -1.61 3.50 10.65
N ILE A 16 -2.08 2.81 9.60
CA ILE A 16 -3.15 3.33 8.74
C ILE A 16 -4.45 3.38 9.55
N PRO A 17 -5.11 4.55 9.67
CA PRO A 17 -6.35 4.66 10.46
C PRO A 17 -7.44 3.70 9.95
N GLY A 18 -7.96 2.88 10.87
CA GLY A 18 -9.01 1.90 10.58
C GLY A 18 -8.50 0.54 10.09
N GLU A 19 -7.19 0.38 9.87
CA GLU A 19 -6.57 -0.91 9.61
C GLU A 19 -6.15 -1.58 10.92
N VAL A 20 -6.48 -2.86 11.08
CA VAL A 20 -5.95 -3.69 12.16
C VAL A 20 -4.98 -4.67 11.53
N VAL A 21 -3.69 -4.33 11.57
CA VAL A 21 -2.64 -5.29 11.18
C VAL A 21 -2.45 -6.25 12.35
N THR A 22 -2.89 -7.49 12.17
CA THR A 22 -2.55 -8.57 13.09
C THR A 22 -1.06 -8.85 13.01
N ASP A 23 -0.45 -9.31 14.10
CA ASP A 23 0.89 -9.87 14.02
C ASP A 23 0.83 -11.11 13.10
N ASP A 24 1.33 -10.95 11.88
CA ASP A 24 1.28 -11.97 10.82
C ASP A 24 2.16 -13.18 11.20
N GLY A 25 2.91 -13.13 12.31
CA GLY A 25 3.73 -14.22 12.80
C GLY A 25 4.95 -14.43 11.90
N GLN A 26 4.89 -15.40 10.98
CA GLN A 26 6.02 -15.71 10.10
C GLN A 26 6.02 -14.81 8.86
N THR A 27 7.20 -14.42 8.38
CA THR A 27 7.36 -13.58 7.18
C THR A 27 6.65 -14.15 5.94
N GLN A 28 6.51 -15.47 5.84
CA GLN A 28 5.81 -16.12 4.73
C GLN A 28 4.31 -15.80 4.72
N ASP A 29 3.68 -15.73 5.90
CA ASP A 29 2.26 -15.43 6.04
C ASP A 29 1.99 -13.96 5.69
N ALA A 30 2.87 -13.05 6.12
CA ALA A 30 2.81 -11.63 5.73
C ALA A 30 2.94 -11.45 4.21
N LEU A 31 3.86 -12.17 3.57
CA LEU A 31 4.02 -12.16 2.11
C LEU A 31 2.79 -12.72 1.39
N LEU A 32 2.15 -13.76 1.95
CA LEU A 32 0.92 -14.31 1.40
C LEU A 32 -0.24 -13.29 1.51
N ARG A 33 -0.37 -12.60 2.65
CA ARG A 33 -1.35 -11.53 2.84
C ARG A 33 -1.19 -10.40 1.83
N LEU A 34 0.05 -9.94 1.60
CA LEU A 34 0.35 -8.93 0.58
C LEU A 34 -0.07 -9.38 -0.83
N LYS A 35 0.28 -10.62 -1.22
CA LYS A 35 -0.11 -11.17 -2.53
C LYS A 35 -1.65 -11.24 -2.69
N ASN A 36 -2.35 -11.70 -1.65
CA ASN A 36 -3.81 -11.78 -1.66
C ASN A 36 -4.46 -10.39 -1.79
N ALA A 37 -3.91 -9.38 -1.12
CA ALA A 37 -4.37 -8.00 -1.23
C ALA A 37 -4.22 -7.47 -2.67
N LEU A 38 -3.10 -7.74 -3.34
CA LEU A 38 -2.86 -7.35 -4.74
C LEU A 38 -3.85 -8.02 -5.70
N VAL A 39 -4.11 -9.31 -5.52
CA VAL A 39 -5.10 -10.05 -6.33
C VAL A 39 -6.51 -9.50 -6.11
N THR A 40 -6.87 -9.24 -4.85
CA THR A 40 -8.17 -8.67 -4.47
C THR A 40 -8.36 -7.29 -5.10
N PHE A 41 -7.35 -6.41 -4.98
CA PHE A 41 -7.38 -5.08 -5.58
C PHE A 41 -7.51 -5.13 -7.11
N LYS A 42 -6.79 -6.06 -7.77
CA LYS A 42 -6.92 -6.25 -9.23
C LYS A 42 -8.36 -6.58 -9.63
N GLY A 43 -9.01 -7.50 -8.91
CA GLY A 43 -10.40 -7.90 -9.13
C GLY A 43 -11.46 -6.89 -8.69
N TYR A 44 -11.09 -5.87 -7.92
CA TYR A 44 -12.03 -4.90 -7.36
C TYR A 44 -12.61 -3.98 -8.44
N GLY A 45 -13.88 -4.16 -8.81
CA GLY A 45 -14.55 -3.38 -9.86
C GLY A 45 -15.46 -2.26 -9.36
N SER A 46 -15.66 -2.16 -8.05
CA SER A 46 -16.54 -1.17 -7.43
C SER A 46 -15.86 0.20 -7.29
N GLU A 47 -16.64 1.21 -6.89
CA GLU A 47 -16.13 2.56 -6.63
C GLU A 47 -15.02 2.54 -5.57
N MET A 48 -13.89 3.17 -5.90
CA MET A 48 -12.78 3.30 -4.96
C MET A 48 -13.14 4.27 -3.84
N LYS A 49 -12.94 3.82 -2.60
CA LYS A 49 -12.95 4.74 -1.45
C LYS A 49 -11.84 5.77 -1.62
N ALA A 50 -12.07 6.97 -1.09
CA ALA A 50 -11.04 8.00 -1.06
C ALA A 50 -9.76 7.48 -0.39
N HIS A 51 -8.63 7.77 -1.02
CA HIS A 51 -7.32 7.51 -0.47
C HIS A 51 -7.08 8.36 0.77
N PHE A 52 -6.59 7.75 1.84
CA PHE A 52 -6.41 8.39 3.15
C PHE A 52 -5.68 9.76 3.05
N ALA A 53 -4.54 9.82 2.36
CA ALA A 53 -3.77 11.06 2.22
C ALA A 53 -4.19 11.96 1.03
N ASN A 54 -4.76 11.39 -0.03
CA ASN A 54 -4.85 12.06 -1.34
C ASN A 54 -6.30 12.27 -1.81
N GLY A 55 -7.30 11.90 -1.00
CA GLY A 55 -8.71 12.06 -1.31
C GLY A 55 -9.18 11.14 -2.44
N GLN A 56 -10.17 11.59 -3.22
CA GLN A 56 -10.74 10.78 -4.28
C GLN A 56 -9.71 10.49 -5.39
N LEU A 57 -9.53 9.22 -5.73
CA LEU A 57 -8.61 8.77 -6.76
C LEU A 57 -9.30 7.79 -7.72
N SER A 58 -8.75 7.70 -8.94
CA SER A 58 -9.08 6.61 -9.86
C SER A 58 -8.46 5.30 -9.37
N LYS A 59 -8.98 4.16 -9.87
CA LYS A 59 -8.36 2.85 -9.60
C LYS A 59 -6.91 2.79 -10.09
N ASP A 60 -6.60 3.44 -11.21
CA ASP A 60 -5.24 3.50 -11.76
C ASP A 60 -4.30 4.32 -10.86
N ASP A 61 -4.78 5.44 -10.32
CA ASP A 61 -4.01 6.25 -9.35
C ASP A 61 -3.77 5.47 -8.04
N HIS A 62 -4.75 4.69 -7.58
CA HIS A 62 -4.55 3.77 -6.46
C HIS A 62 -3.48 2.72 -6.76
N ALA A 63 -3.46 2.17 -7.97
CA ALA A 63 -2.45 1.18 -8.36
C ALA A 63 -1.04 1.77 -8.32
N ILE A 64 -0.88 2.99 -8.82
CA ILE A 64 0.39 3.73 -8.76
C ILE A 64 0.81 3.97 -7.30
N ALA A 65 -0.13 4.43 -6.46
CA ALA A 65 0.12 4.65 -5.04
C ALA A 65 0.61 3.38 -4.34
N HIS A 66 -0.04 2.23 -4.58
CA HIS A 66 0.35 0.95 -4.00
C HIS A 66 1.75 0.51 -4.43
N VAL A 67 2.11 0.64 -5.72
CA VAL A 67 3.45 0.26 -6.21
C VAL A 67 4.53 1.14 -5.59
N LEU A 68 4.31 2.45 -5.53
CA LEU A 68 5.24 3.37 -4.87
C LEU A 68 5.41 3.02 -3.40
N HIS A 69 4.33 2.69 -2.69
CA HIS A 69 4.39 2.29 -1.28
C HIS A 69 5.23 1.03 -1.07
N ILE A 70 4.94 -0.01 -1.85
CA ILE A 70 5.65 -1.29 -1.73
C ILE A 70 7.13 -1.09 -2.02
N ASN A 71 7.48 -0.31 -3.06
CA ASN A 71 8.87 -0.02 -3.38
C ASN A 71 9.59 0.70 -2.23
N ASN A 72 8.96 1.71 -1.61
CA ASN A 72 9.53 2.40 -0.45
C ASN A 72 9.83 1.43 0.70
N HIS A 73 8.91 0.52 1.04
CA HIS A 73 9.18 -0.51 2.05
C HIS A 73 10.29 -1.48 1.65
N LEU A 74 10.43 -1.79 0.36
CA LEU A 74 11.47 -2.69 -0.13
C LEU A 74 12.88 -2.07 -0.04
N GLU A 75 13.00 -0.74 -0.07
CA GLU A 75 14.28 -0.05 0.14
C GLU A 75 14.82 -0.24 1.57
N GLU A 76 13.95 -0.34 2.58
CA GLU A 76 14.35 -0.63 3.97
C GLU A 76 15.04 -1.99 4.11
N PHE A 77 14.64 -2.99 3.31
CA PHE A 77 15.32 -4.30 3.30
C PHE A 77 16.67 -4.29 2.57
N ARG A 78 16.93 -3.28 1.74
CA ARG A 78 18.17 -3.17 0.94
C ARG A 78 19.30 -2.48 1.69
N MET A 79 19.06 -1.85 2.84
CA MET A 79 20.09 -1.14 3.61
C MET A 79 20.81 -2.01 4.67
N VAL A 80 20.95 -3.32 4.41
CA VAL A 80 21.80 -4.24 5.21
C VAL A 80 23.12 -4.48 4.49
#